data_AF-A0A1F9N1D7-F1
#
_entry.id   AF-A0A1F9N1D7-F1
#
_cell.length_a   1.000
_cell.length_b   1.000
_cell.length_c   1.000
_cell.angle_alpha   90.00
_cell.angle_beta   90.00
_cell.angle_gamma   90.00
#
_symmetry.space_group_name_H-M   'P 1'
#
loop_
_entity.id
_entity.type
_entity.pdbx_description
1 polymer ?
#
loop_
_entity_poly.entity_id
_entity_poly.type
_entity_poly.pdbx_seq_one_letter_code
_entity_poly.pdbx_strand_id
1 'polypeptide(L)'
;MVNPEFWWARYVPQLWAVPVLMLLSSGVTVKWGRLSFIPVSFYIVSVFIISTVYVGSNIKETIALNRELDLLSETDQKIQVYFENFRSDRLKLLKKGIAFSEEGSEVDYAYENTLLGHGSVRHNDPSLYEALNAIN
;
A
#
# COMPACT_ATOMS: atom_id res chain seq x y z
N MET A 1 -18.95 -4.38 -6.70
CA MET A 1 -18.42 -5.31 -5.68
C MET A 1 -17.45 -4.51 -4.82
N VAL A 2 -17.78 -4.29 -3.55
CA VAL A 2 -16.89 -3.58 -2.62
C VAL A 2 -15.75 -4.54 -2.28
N ASN A 3 -14.50 -4.11 -2.46
CA ASN A 3 -13.33 -4.93 -2.18
C ASN A 3 -13.38 -5.44 -0.72
N PRO A 4 -13.47 -6.77 -0.47
CA PRO A 4 -13.66 -7.34 0.86
C PRO A 4 -12.52 -6.99 1.85
N GLU A 5 -11.37 -6.61 1.32
CA GLU A 5 -10.17 -6.25 2.08
C GLU A 5 -10.29 -4.86 2.74
N PHE A 6 -11.19 -4.00 2.23
CA PHE A 6 -11.43 -2.64 2.73
C PHE A 6 -12.64 -2.56 3.68
N TRP A 7 -12.91 -3.61 4.47
CA TRP A 7 -14.02 -3.60 5.43
C TRP A 7 -13.87 -2.49 6.48
N TRP A 8 -12.62 -2.21 6.91
CA TRP A 8 -12.29 -1.17 7.87
C TRP A 8 -12.53 0.26 7.35
N ALA A 9 -12.42 0.47 6.04
CA ALA A 9 -12.66 1.78 5.39
C ALA A 9 -14.09 2.29 5.58
N ARG A 10 -15.05 1.41 5.86
CA ARG A 10 -16.44 1.77 6.19
C ARG A 10 -16.57 2.48 7.54
N TYR A 11 -15.66 2.21 8.47
CA TYR A 11 -15.67 2.74 9.83
C TYR A 11 -14.72 3.94 10.01
N VAL A 12 -13.83 4.19 9.04
CA VAL A 12 -12.95 5.38 9.00
C VAL A 12 -13.73 6.70 9.16
N PRO A 13 -14.91 6.90 8.53
CA PRO A 13 -15.69 8.13 8.72
C PRO A 13 -16.25 8.31 10.12
N GLN A 14 -16.17 7.31 11.00
CA GLN A 14 -16.70 7.34 12.37
C GLN A 14 -15.58 7.36 13.42
N LEU A 15 -14.35 7.07 13.01
CA LEU A 15 -13.16 7.04 13.88
C LEU A 15 -12.82 8.42 14.48
N TRP A 16 -13.28 9.52 13.88
CA TRP A 16 -13.15 10.87 14.47
C TRP A 16 -13.95 11.04 15.78
N ALA A 17 -14.96 10.20 16.04
CA ALA A 17 -15.73 10.26 17.28
C ALA A 17 -14.92 9.77 18.49
N VAL A 18 -13.90 8.93 18.28
CA VAL A 18 -13.04 8.39 19.36
C VAL A 18 -12.34 9.51 20.16
N PRO A 19 -11.60 10.45 19.54
CA PRO A 19 -10.98 11.56 20.27
C PRO A 19 -12.01 12.49 20.93
N VAL A 20 -13.18 12.69 20.31
CA VAL A 20 -14.26 13.53 20.87
C VAL A 20 -14.85 12.89 22.12
N LEU A 21 -15.13 11.58 22.10
CA LEU A 21 -15.64 10.85 23.25
C LEU A 21 -14.61 10.78 24.38
N MET A 22 -13.31 10.64 24.06
CA MET A 22 -12.24 10.73 25.06
C MET A 22 -12.20 12.10 25.74
N LEU A 23 -12.25 13.19 24.96
CA LEU A 23 -12.32 14.57 25.48
C LEU A 23 -13.56 14.81 26.37
N LEU A 24 -14.72 14.29 25.97
CA LEU A 24 -15.93 14.40 26.78
C LEU A 24 -15.81 13.58 28.08
N SER A 25 -15.20 12.39 28.02
CA SER A 25 -15.02 11.54 29.20
C SER A 25 -14.03 12.13 30.23
N SER A 26 -13.02 12.89 29.79
CA SER A 26 -12.03 13.52 30.68
C SER A 26 -12.62 14.72 31.44
N GLY A 27 -13.65 15.38 30.90
CA GLY A 27 -14.37 16.46 31.58
C GLY A 27 -15.36 15.98 32.65
N VAL A 28 -15.90 14.76 32.52
CA VAL A 28 -16.97 14.24 33.39
C VAL A 28 -16.43 13.55 34.65
N THR A 29 -15.21 13.04 34.64
CA THR A 29 -14.72 12.12 35.68
C THR A 29 -13.69 12.70 36.66
N VAL A 30 -13.06 13.84 36.35
CA VAL A 30 -11.87 14.27 37.11
C VAL A 30 -12.05 15.68 37.68
N LYS A 31 -12.12 15.80 39.01
CA LYS A 31 -12.10 17.07 39.77
C LYS A 31 -10.76 17.84 39.70
N TRP A 32 -9.84 17.45 38.83
CA TRP A 32 -8.43 17.92 38.78
C TRP A 32 -8.20 19.07 37.78
N GLY A 33 -9.20 19.90 37.52
CA GLY A 33 -9.05 21.12 36.72
C GLY A 33 -8.24 20.92 35.42
N ARG A 34 -7.27 21.81 35.16
CA ARG A 34 -6.42 21.82 33.96
C ARG A 34 -5.57 20.54 33.74
N LEU A 35 -5.39 19.70 34.76
CA LEU A 35 -4.57 18.49 34.67
C LEU A 35 -5.23 17.36 33.85
N SER A 36 -6.56 17.43 33.64
CA SER A 36 -7.32 16.43 32.86
C SER A 36 -6.97 16.41 31.36
N PHE A 37 -6.30 17.46 30.85
CA PHE A 37 -5.90 17.55 29.44
C PHE A 37 -4.57 16.84 29.12
N ILE A 38 -3.77 16.50 30.12
CA ILE A 38 -2.48 15.80 29.92
C ILE A 38 -2.65 14.47 29.18
N PRO A 39 -3.56 13.54 29.59
CA PRO A 39 -3.72 12.27 28.88
C PRO A 39 -4.24 12.45 27.45
N VAL A 40 -5.08 13.47 27.20
CA VAL A 40 -5.58 13.79 25.86
C VAL A 40 -4.43 14.28 24.96
N SER A 41 -3.58 15.17 25.47
CA SER A 41 -2.41 15.66 24.75
C SER A 41 -1.45 14.52 24.40
N PHE A 42 -1.18 13.63 25.37
CA PHE A 42 -0.30 12.47 25.17
C PHE A 42 -0.85 11.50 24.12
N TYR A 43 -2.16 11.29 24.10
CA TYR A 43 -2.85 10.50 23.07
C TYR A 43 -2.72 11.13 21.68
N ILE A 44 -2.99 12.44 21.54
CA ILE A 44 -2.85 13.15 20.27
C ILE A 44 -1.41 13.04 19.73
N VAL A 45 -0.41 13.24 20.58
CA VAL A 45 1.00 13.09 20.20
C VAL A 45 1.31 11.67 19.74
N SER A 46 0.79 10.66 20.44
CA SER A 46 0.99 9.26 20.09
C SER A 46 0.37 8.91 18.73
N VAL A 47 -0.87 9.34 18.48
CA VAL A 47 -1.54 9.18 17.17
C VAL A 47 -0.77 9.90 16.07
N PHE A 48 -0.26 11.10 16.34
CA PHE A 48 0.51 11.87 15.37
C PHE A 48 1.82 11.17 14.99
N ILE A 49 2.57 10.67 15.98
CA ILE A 49 3.82 9.93 15.75
C ILE A 49 3.56 8.66 14.93
N ILE A 50 2.51 7.90 15.27
CA ILE A 50 2.16 6.69 14.52
C ILE A 50 1.77 7.09 13.08
N SER A 51 0.91 8.10 12.93
CA SER A 51 0.45 8.55 11.62
C SER A 51 1.60 8.99 10.70
N THR A 52 2.56 9.75 11.21
CA THR A 52 3.70 10.20 10.39
C THR A 52 4.59 9.05 9.93
N VAL A 53 4.81 8.04 10.77
CA VAL A 53 5.57 6.83 10.39
C VAL A 53 4.83 6.05 9.31
N TYR A 54 3.53 5.79 9.49
CA TYR A 54 2.75 5.02 8.52
C TYR A 54 2.60 5.76 7.19
N VAL A 55 2.31 7.06 7.20
CA VAL A 55 2.19 7.87 5.98
C VAL A 55 3.52 7.90 5.23
N GLY A 56 4.65 8.03 5.93
CA GLY A 56 5.98 8.02 5.33
C GLY A 56 6.29 6.71 4.60
N SER A 57 5.99 5.57 5.22
CA SER A 57 6.19 4.25 4.60
C SER A 57 5.28 4.04 3.39
N ASN A 58 3.99 4.39 3.51
CA ASN A 58 3.03 4.24 2.41
C ASN A 58 3.40 5.09 1.18
N ILE A 59 3.96 6.30 1.40
CA ILE A 59 4.43 7.15 0.29
C ILE A 59 5.63 6.50 -0.42
N LYS A 60 6.59 5.97 0.34
CA LYS A 60 7.78 5.31 -0.25
C LYS A 60 7.39 4.08 -1.06
N GLU A 61 6.52 3.24 -0.51
CA GLU A 61 5.99 2.06 -1.21
C GLU A 61 5.22 2.46 -2.48
N THR A 62 4.41 3.52 -2.41
CA THR A 62 3.68 4.03 -3.59
C THR A 62 4.64 4.54 -4.68
N ILE A 63 5.71 5.24 -4.30
CA ILE A 63 6.72 5.73 -5.26
C ILE A 63 7.48 4.56 -5.88
N ALA A 64 7.92 3.60 -5.08
CA ALA A 64 8.64 2.41 -5.54
C ALA A 64 7.78 1.58 -6.51
N LEU A 65 6.52 1.32 -6.15
CA LEU A 65 5.56 0.61 -7.00
C LEU A 65 5.31 1.33 -8.33
N ASN A 66 5.17 2.66 -8.33
CA ASN A 66 5.00 3.40 -9.58
C ASN A 66 6.26 3.31 -10.46
N ARG A 67 7.45 3.31 -9.84
CA ARG A 67 8.72 3.18 -10.56
C ARG A 67 8.89 1.81 -11.19
N GLU A 68 8.50 0.74 -10.48
CA GLU A 68 8.46 -0.62 -11.05
C GLU A 68 7.55 -0.68 -12.27
N LEU A 69 6.34 -0.12 -12.16
CA LEU A 69 5.39 -0.06 -13.27
C LEU A 69 5.90 0.76 -14.46
N ASP A 70 6.64 1.85 -14.21
CA ASP A 70 7.26 2.66 -15.26
C ASP A 70 8.33 1.86 -16.02
N LEU A 71 9.24 1.18 -15.31
CA LEU A 71 10.25 0.31 -15.94
C LEU A 71 9.63 -0.82 -16.76
N LEU A 72 8.56 -1.44 -16.25
CA LEU A 72 7.81 -2.46 -16.97
C LEU A 72 7.12 -1.91 -18.23
N SER A 73 6.75 -0.62 -18.24
CA SER A 73 6.12 0.03 -19.41
C SER A 73 7.10 0.49 -20.47
N GLU A 74 8.34 0.83 -20.09
CA GLU A 74 9.40 1.21 -21.02
C GLU A 74 9.96 0.00 -21.79
N THR A 75 9.82 -1.18 -21.21
CA THR A 75 10.24 -2.43 -21.83
C THR A 75 9.06 -2.98 -22.62
N ASP A 76 9.01 -2.74 -23.94
CA ASP A 76 7.93 -3.13 -24.87
C ASP A 76 7.80 -4.67 -25.09
N GLN A 77 8.10 -5.45 -24.05
CA GLN A 77 8.12 -6.91 -24.03
C GLN A 77 6.86 -7.47 -23.41
N LYS A 78 6.43 -8.64 -23.91
CA LYS A 78 5.37 -9.43 -23.30
C LYS A 78 5.89 -10.10 -22.03
N ILE A 79 5.46 -9.59 -20.89
CA ILE A 79 5.77 -10.14 -19.58
C ILE A 79 4.69 -11.13 -19.14
N GLN A 80 5.08 -12.20 -18.44
CA GLN A 80 4.11 -13.06 -17.76
C GLN A 80 3.95 -12.58 -16.33
N VAL A 81 2.72 -12.37 -15.90
CA VAL A 81 2.44 -11.84 -14.56
C VAL A 81 1.56 -12.82 -13.81
N TYR A 82 2.04 -13.27 -12.66
CA TYR A 82 1.27 -14.04 -11.72
C TYR A 82 0.61 -13.09 -10.73
N PHE A 83 -0.69 -12.88 -10.94
CA PHE A 83 -1.54 -12.22 -9.96
C PHE A 83 -2.07 -13.30 -9.02
N GLU A 84 -1.58 -13.37 -7.78
CA GLU A 84 -2.14 -14.28 -6.78
C GLU A 84 -3.62 -13.97 -6.52
N ASN A 85 -3.92 -13.15 -5.50
CA ASN A 85 -5.28 -12.74 -5.14
C ASN A 85 -5.59 -11.28 -5.52
N PHE A 86 -4.60 -10.54 -6.02
CA PHE A 86 -4.68 -9.09 -6.18
C PHE A 86 -5.14 -8.67 -7.58
N ARG A 87 -6.46 -8.70 -7.78
CA ARG A 87 -7.12 -8.24 -9.02
C ARG A 87 -6.89 -6.74 -9.32
N SER A 88 -6.50 -5.96 -8.32
CA SER A 88 -6.20 -4.53 -8.45
C SER A 88 -4.95 -4.24 -9.27
N ASP A 89 -3.93 -5.10 -9.22
CA ASP A 89 -2.66 -4.84 -9.91
C ASP A 89 -2.78 -5.06 -11.42
N ARG A 90 -3.67 -5.97 -11.82
CA ARG A 90 -4.11 -6.11 -13.22
C ARG A 90 -4.61 -4.80 -13.81
N LEU A 91 -5.39 -4.03 -13.04
CA LEU A 91 -5.92 -2.74 -13.50
C LEU A 91 -4.82 -1.69 -13.63
N LYS A 92 -3.79 -1.72 -12.78
CA LYS A 92 -2.65 -0.80 -12.84
C LYS A 92 -1.81 -1.06 -14.10
N LEU A 93 -1.54 -2.32 -14.42
CA LEU A 93 -0.82 -2.72 -15.63
C LEU A 93 -1.60 -2.37 -16.91
N LEU A 94 -2.91 -2.63 -16.93
CA LEU A 94 -3.78 -2.23 -18.05
C LEU A 94 -3.82 -0.71 -18.25
N LYS A 95 -3.85 0.07 -17.15
CA LYS A 95 -3.83 1.53 -17.23
C LYS A 95 -2.52 2.07 -17.83
N LYS A 96 -1.41 1.38 -17.59
CA LYS A 96 -0.09 1.71 -18.15
C LYS A 96 0.14 1.13 -19.55
N GLY A 97 -0.82 0.38 -20.09
CA GLY A 97 -0.74 -0.20 -21.45
C GLY A 97 0.24 -1.37 -21.55
N ILE A 98 0.66 -1.96 -20.43
CA ILE A 98 1.65 -3.04 -20.41
C ILE A 98 1.02 -4.32 -20.95
N ALA A 99 1.65 -4.93 -21.95
CA ALA A 99 1.20 -6.20 -22.51
C ALA A 99 1.63 -7.36 -21.60
N PHE A 100 0.67 -7.94 -20.86
CA PHE A 100 0.93 -9.08 -19.98
C PHE A 100 0.14 -10.32 -20.37
N SER A 101 0.70 -11.50 -20.08
CA SER A 101 -0.02 -12.79 -20.09
C SER A 101 -0.18 -13.31 -18.66
N GLU A 102 -1.38 -13.75 -18.31
CA GLU A 102 -1.62 -14.44 -17.03
C GLU A 102 -1.08 -15.88 -17.10
N GLU A 103 -0.67 -16.45 -15.96
CA GLU A 103 0.00 -17.76 -15.89
C GLU A 103 -0.86 -18.86 -16.55
N GLY A 104 -0.22 -19.65 -17.44
CA GLY A 104 -0.89 -20.60 -18.33
C GLY A 104 -0.30 -20.66 -19.74
N SER A 105 0.63 -19.76 -20.08
CA SER A 105 1.42 -19.82 -21.33
C SER A 105 2.70 -20.65 -21.11
N GLU A 106 2.90 -21.65 -21.98
CA GLU A 106 4.06 -22.57 -22.12
C GLU A 106 5.40 -21.87 -22.48
N VAL A 107 5.59 -20.63 -22.04
CA VAL A 107 6.78 -19.83 -22.34
C VAL A 107 7.76 -19.98 -21.17
N ASP A 108 8.93 -20.54 -21.46
CA ASP A 108 10.05 -20.63 -20.51
C ASP A 108 10.70 -19.23 -20.40
N TYR A 109 10.65 -18.65 -19.19
CA TYR A 109 11.20 -17.34 -18.89
C TYR A 109 12.46 -17.50 -18.04
N ALA A 110 13.52 -16.78 -18.39
CA ALA A 110 14.82 -16.90 -17.74
C ALA A 110 14.90 -16.21 -16.36
N TYR A 111 14.05 -15.22 -16.10
CA TYR A 111 14.09 -14.40 -14.89
C TYR A 111 12.70 -14.22 -14.26
N GLU A 112 12.64 -14.24 -12.92
CA GLU A 112 11.44 -13.97 -12.13
C GLU A 112 11.75 -12.90 -11.07
N ASN A 113 10.90 -11.87 -10.98
CA ASN A 113 10.98 -10.82 -9.97
C ASN A 113 9.66 -10.75 -9.18
N THR A 114 9.78 -10.58 -7.86
CA THR A 114 8.61 -10.32 -7.00
C THR A 114 8.37 -8.81 -6.96
N LEU A 115 7.18 -8.37 -7.36
CA LEU A 115 6.76 -6.98 -7.28
C LEU A 115 6.29 -6.64 -5.86
N LEU A 116 6.42 -5.36 -5.50
CA LEU A 116 5.89 -4.83 -4.23
C LEU A 116 4.38 -5.02 -4.08
N GLY A 117 3.65 -5.24 -5.18
CA GLY A 117 2.21 -5.56 -5.19
C GLY A 117 1.86 -7.02 -4.85
N HIS A 118 2.79 -7.82 -4.32
CA HIS A 118 2.60 -9.25 -4.04
C HIS A 118 2.30 -10.12 -5.28
N GLY A 119 2.61 -9.64 -6.48
CA GLY A 119 2.60 -10.45 -7.71
C GLY A 119 4.02 -10.74 -8.17
N SER A 120 4.23 -11.80 -8.95
CA SER A 120 5.52 -12.06 -9.60
C SER A 120 5.45 -11.81 -11.10
N VAL A 121 6.55 -11.31 -11.66
CA VAL A 121 6.70 -11.06 -13.09
C VAL A 121 7.84 -11.91 -13.62
N ARG A 122 7.57 -12.67 -14.67
CA ARG A 122 8.55 -13.43 -15.42
C ARG A 122 8.86 -12.78 -16.77
N HIS A 123 10.14 -12.68 -17.10
CA HIS A 123 10.65 -12.03 -18.31
C HIS A 123 12.03 -12.58 -18.73
N ASN A 124 12.51 -12.18 -19.91
CA ASN A 124 13.79 -12.64 -20.48
C ASN A 124 14.89 -11.59 -20.49
N ASP A 125 14.59 -10.36 -20.05
CA ASP A 125 15.55 -9.26 -20.04
C ASP A 125 16.40 -9.22 -18.74
N PRO A 126 17.73 -9.41 -18.83
CA PRO A 126 18.62 -9.33 -17.65
C PRO A 126 18.76 -7.91 -17.09
N SER A 127 18.67 -6.88 -17.93
CA SER A 127 18.78 -5.48 -17.49
C SER A 127 17.56 -5.05 -16.68
N LEU A 128 16.37 -5.54 -17.08
CA LEU A 128 15.14 -5.37 -16.32
C LEU A 128 15.23 -6.12 -14.98
N TYR A 129 15.87 -7.29 -14.94
CA TYR A 129 16.04 -8.06 -13.71
C TYR A 129 16.86 -7.31 -12.67
N GLU A 130 17.99 -6.73 -13.08
CA GLU A 130 18.81 -5.90 -12.20
C GLU A 130 18.08 -4.62 -11.78
N ALA A 131 17.37 -3.97 -12.71
CA ALA A 131 16.65 -2.73 -12.42
C ALA A 131 15.50 -2.91 -11.42
N LEU A 132 14.75 -4.02 -11.49
CA LEU A 132 13.68 -4.33 -10.55
C LEU A 132 14.22 -4.71 -9.17
N ASN A 133 15.30 -5.51 -9.11
CA ASN A 133 15.94 -5.84 -7.84
C ASN A 133 16.62 -4.65 -7.15
N ALA A 134 16.97 -3.60 -7.89
CA ALA A 134 17.53 -2.38 -7.30
C ALA A 134 16.47 -1.48 -6.62
N ILE A 135 15.18 -1.72 -6.86
CA ILE A 135 14.06 -0.95 -6.28
C ILE A 135 13.55 -1.58 -4.98
N ASN A 136 13.66 -2.92 -4.87
CA ASN A 136 13.22 -3.73 -3.73
C ASN A 136 14.29 -3.76 -2.62
#